data_AF-A0A957R220-F1
#
_entry.id   AF-A0A957R220-F1
#
_cell.length_a   1.000
_cell.length_b   1.000
_cell.length_c   1.000
_cell.angle_alpha   90.00
_cell.angle_beta   90.00
_cell.angle_gamma   90.00
#
_symmetry.space_group_name_H-M   'P 1'
#
loop_
_entity.id
_entity.type
_entity.pdbx_description
1 polymer ?
#
loop_
_entity_poly.entity_id
_entity_poly.type
_entity_poly.pdbx_seq_one_letter_code
_entity_poly.pdbx_strand_id
1 'polypeptide(L)'
;MKIYATTVAIGTLVGLLLFVLLAPGNGLAATHGVTVARISLGPGGVQGNNHANYAAISADGRYIAYNAIASNLVLSDTNNV
;
A
#
# COMPACT_ATOMS: atom_id res chain seq x y z
N MET A 1 -31.59 51.44 24.03
CA MET A 1 -31.81 51.51 22.57
C MET A 1 -30.64 50.84 21.87
N LYS A 2 -30.94 49.80 21.08
CA LYS A 2 -30.14 49.05 20.09
C LYS A 2 -29.01 48.11 20.57
N ILE A 3 -29.31 46.83 20.34
CA ILE A 3 -28.55 45.59 20.43
C ILE A 3 -27.83 45.42 19.07
N TYR A 4 -26.53 45.09 19.03
CA TYR A 4 -25.92 44.46 17.86
C TYR A 4 -24.88 43.42 18.29
N ALA A 5 -25.14 42.19 17.88
CA ALA A 5 -24.43 40.97 18.20
C ALA A 5 -23.25 40.74 17.23
N THR A 6 -22.14 40.23 17.75
CA THR A 6 -20.95 39.85 16.99
C THR A 6 -21.13 38.45 16.40
N THR A 7 -21.75 38.35 15.23
CA THR A 7 -21.84 37.08 14.48
C THR A 7 -20.83 37.07 13.33
N VAL A 8 -19.54 36.93 13.64
CA VAL A 8 -18.52 36.57 12.65
C VAL A 8 -17.60 35.54 13.28
N ALA A 9 -17.95 34.26 13.17
CA ALA A 9 -17.00 33.17 13.45
C ALA A 9 -17.39 31.80 12.85
N ILE A 10 -18.68 31.54 12.58
CA ILE A 10 -19.09 30.20 12.13
C ILE A 10 -19.04 30.08 10.59
N GLY A 11 -19.37 31.14 9.85
CA GLY A 11 -19.33 31.12 8.38
C GLY A 11 -17.91 31.10 7.79
N THR A 12 -16.96 31.76 8.44
CA THR A 12 -15.56 31.82 7.98
C THR A 12 -14.81 30.51 8.26
N LEU A 13 -15.14 29.80 9.34
CA LEU A 13 -14.51 28.52 9.68
C LEU A 13 -14.93 27.38 8.73
N VAL A 14 -16.23 27.32 8.38
CA VAL A 14 -16.75 26.36 7.38
C VAL A 14 -16.25 26.70 5.97
N GLY A 15 -16.20 27.99 5.63
CA GLY A 15 -15.65 28.45 4.35
C GLY A 15 -14.15 28.15 4.18
N LEU A 16 -13.34 28.29 5.24
CA LEU A 16 -11.93 27.91 5.22
C LEU A 16 -11.73 26.40 5.08
N LEU A 17 -12.55 25.59 5.77
CA LEU A 17 -12.46 24.13 5.71
C LEU A 17 -12.79 23.60 4.30
N LEU A 18 -13.81 24.17 3.64
CA LEU A 18 -14.13 23.85 2.25
C LEU A 18 -13.05 24.35 1.28
N PHE A 19 -12.52 25.55 1.48
CA PHE A 19 -11.47 26.10 0.60
C PHE A 19 -10.17 25.30 0.69
N VAL A 20 -9.81 24.81 1.89
CA VAL A 20 -8.67 23.91 2.10
C VAL A 20 -8.92 22.52 1.49
N LEU A 21 -10.16 22.06 1.32
CA LEU A 21 -10.42 20.78 0.64
C LEU A 21 -10.39 20.87 -0.88
N LEU A 22 -10.71 22.04 -1.46
CA LEU A 22 -10.84 22.23 -2.91
C LEU A 22 -9.66 22.99 -3.56
N ALA A 23 -8.68 23.46 -2.79
CA ALA A 23 -7.50 24.10 -3.38
C ALA A 23 -6.60 23.06 -4.11
N PRO A 24 -6.21 23.31 -5.36
CA PRO A 24 -5.30 22.44 -6.11
C PRO A 24 -3.91 22.50 -5.47
N GLY A 25 -3.52 21.43 -4.78
CA GLY A 25 -2.31 21.38 -3.96
C GLY A 25 -2.51 20.67 -2.61
N ASN A 26 -3.76 20.44 -2.20
CA ASN A 26 -4.08 19.50 -1.13
C ASN A 26 -4.01 18.08 -1.69
N GLY A 27 -2.79 17.69 -2.04
CA GLY A 27 -2.48 16.32 -2.42
C GLY A 27 -2.95 15.43 -1.30
N LEU A 28 -4.02 14.68 -1.56
CA LEU A 28 -4.21 13.32 -1.06
C LEU A 28 -2.82 12.77 -0.85
N ALA A 29 -2.49 12.42 0.40
CA ALA A 29 -1.20 11.82 0.73
C ALA A 29 -0.80 10.97 -0.45
N ALA A 30 0.37 11.24 -1.05
CA ALA A 30 0.92 10.29 -1.98
C ALA A 30 0.96 8.99 -1.17
N THR A 31 -0.08 8.15 -1.34
CA THR A 31 0.05 6.73 -1.28
C THR A 31 1.24 6.56 -2.19
N HIS A 32 2.41 6.35 -1.59
CA HIS A 32 3.53 5.88 -2.35
C HIS A 32 2.91 4.69 -3.07
N GLY A 33 2.74 4.81 -4.40
CA GLY A 33 2.07 3.83 -5.26
C GLY A 33 2.93 2.57 -5.33
N VAL A 34 3.30 2.07 -4.16
CA VAL A 34 4.10 0.92 -3.86
C VAL A 34 3.08 -0.19 -3.77
N THR A 35 2.80 -0.75 -4.93
CA THR A 35 2.13 -2.03 -5.04
C THR A 35 3.05 -3.07 -4.42
N VAL A 36 2.61 -3.68 -3.33
CA VAL A 36 3.27 -4.84 -2.74
C VAL A 36 2.69 -6.09 -3.41
N ALA A 37 3.55 -6.91 -4.02
CA ALA A 37 3.17 -8.18 -4.62
C ALA A 37 3.81 -9.34 -3.85
N ARG A 38 3.08 -10.45 -3.70
CA ARG A 38 3.63 -11.69 -3.14
C ARG A 38 4.42 -12.41 -4.23
N ILE A 39 5.70 -12.66 -3.97
CA ILE A 39 6.62 -13.33 -4.91
C ILE A 39 6.63 -14.86 -4.80
N SER A 40 6.06 -15.41 -3.73
CA SER A 40 6.04 -16.84 -3.42
C SER A 40 4.76 -17.52 -3.94
N LEU A 41 4.46 -17.29 -5.22
CA LEU A 41 3.28 -17.86 -5.89
C LEU A 41 3.72 -18.80 -7.00
N GLY A 42 3.06 -19.96 -7.07
CA GLY A 42 3.21 -20.91 -8.16
C GLY A 42 2.45 -20.46 -9.42
N PRO A 43 2.45 -21.30 -10.46
CA PRO A 43 1.77 -21.01 -11.71
C PRO A 43 0.31 -20.59 -11.49
N GLY A 44 -0.14 -19.51 -12.15
CA GLY A 44 -1.52 -19.00 -12.00
C GLY A 44 -1.81 -18.30 -10.66
N GLY A 45 -0.79 -17.97 -9.86
CA GLY A 45 -0.96 -17.29 -8.58
C GLY A 45 -1.30 -18.22 -7.42
N VAL A 46 -1.07 -19.53 -7.58
CA VAL A 46 -1.35 -20.52 -6.54
C VAL A 46 -0.44 -20.31 -5.34
N GLN A 47 -1.01 -20.33 -4.13
CA GLN A 47 -0.23 -20.23 -2.90
C GLN A 47 0.61 -21.49 -2.67
N GLY A 48 1.87 -21.29 -2.27
CA GLY A 48 2.75 -22.37 -1.83
C GLY A 48 2.13 -23.16 -0.66
N ASN A 49 2.21 -24.48 -0.72
CA ASN A 49 1.68 -25.39 0.30
C ASN A 49 2.58 -25.55 1.53
N ASN A 50 3.74 -24.87 1.57
CA ASN A 50 4.70 -24.96 2.65
C ASN A 50 5.48 -23.64 2.84
N HIS A 51 6.36 -23.58 3.83
CA HIS A 51 7.11 -22.41 4.23
C HIS A 51 8.20 -22.00 3.21
N ALA A 52 8.49 -20.70 3.21
CA ALA A 52 9.61 -20.09 2.50
C ALA A 52 10.50 -19.31 3.49
N ASN A 53 11.82 -19.46 3.37
CA ASN A 53 12.83 -18.92 4.29
C ASN A 53 14.02 -18.33 3.50
N TYR A 54 14.94 -17.67 4.22
CA TYR A 54 16.24 -17.19 3.70
C TYR A 54 16.12 -16.25 2.48
N ALA A 55 15.30 -15.22 2.57
CA ALA A 55 15.16 -14.25 1.48
C ALA A 55 16.39 -13.31 1.39
N ALA A 56 16.80 -12.99 0.17
CA ALA A 56 17.83 -12.00 -0.15
C ALA A 56 17.41 -11.16 -1.37
N ILE A 57 17.82 -9.89 -1.38
CA ILE A 57 17.56 -8.96 -2.49
C ILE A 57 18.89 -8.52 -3.11
N SER A 58 18.95 -8.44 -4.44
CA SER A 58 20.12 -7.91 -5.14
C SER A 58 20.33 -6.44 -4.80
N ALA A 59 21.58 -5.96 -4.84
CA ALA A 59 21.91 -4.57 -4.52
C ALA A 59 21.17 -3.55 -5.41
N ASP A 60 20.82 -3.94 -6.63
CA ASP A 60 20.06 -3.15 -7.59
C ASP A 60 18.53 -3.35 -7.51
N GLY A 61 18.05 -4.18 -6.59
CA GLY A 61 16.62 -4.44 -6.37
C GLY A 61 15.91 -5.21 -7.48
N ARG A 62 16.61 -5.69 -8.51
CA ARG A 62 16.01 -6.38 -9.66
C ARG A 62 15.67 -7.85 -9.40
N TYR A 63 16.31 -8.47 -8.41
CA TYR A 63 16.15 -9.89 -8.12
C TYR A 63 15.89 -10.11 -6.63
N ILE A 64 14.95 -11.00 -6.34
CA ILE A 64 14.74 -11.56 -5.00
C ILE A 64 14.96 -13.07 -5.10
N ALA A 65 15.84 -13.59 -4.26
CA ALA A 65 16.02 -15.02 -4.07
C ALA A 65 15.44 -15.42 -2.71
N TYR A 66 14.82 -16.60 -2.65
CA TYR A 66 14.31 -17.19 -1.42
C TYR A 66 14.34 -18.71 -1.56
N ASN A 67 14.40 -19.42 -0.44
CA ASN A 67 14.30 -20.87 -0.40
C ASN A 67 12.86 -21.26 -0.03
N ALA A 68 12.27 -22.23 -0.72
CA ALA A 68 10.95 -22.76 -0.39
C ALA A 68 10.95 -24.29 -0.40
N ILE A 69 10.21 -24.87 0.55
CA ILE A 69 9.98 -26.32 0.67
C ILE A 69 8.60 -26.69 0.09
N ALA A 70 8.01 -25.80 -0.70
CA ALA A 70 6.68 -25.98 -1.27
C ALA A 70 6.77 -26.71 -2.61
N SER A 71 6.08 -27.85 -2.76
CA SER A 71 6.12 -28.68 -3.97
C SER A 71 5.29 -28.15 -5.15
N ASN A 72 4.57 -27.04 -4.94
CA ASN A 72 3.62 -26.50 -5.91
C ASN A 72 3.97 -25.07 -6.39
N LEU A 73 5.18 -24.58 -6.12
CA LEU A 73 5.65 -23.29 -6.64
C LEU A 73 6.24 -23.39 -8.04
N VAL A 74 6.73 -24.56 -8.44
CA VAL A 74 7.29 -24.82 -9.78
C VAL A 74 6.70 -26.13 -10.32
N LEU A 75 6.35 -26.16 -11.61
CA LEU A 75 5.93 -27.39 -12.28
C LEU A 75 7.08 -28.41 -12.24
N SER A 76 6.76 -29.65 -11.83
CA SER A 76 7.75 -30.75 -11.69
C SER A 76 8.78 -30.56 -10.58
N ASP A 77 8.44 -29.81 -9.52
CA ASP A 77 9.24 -29.79 -8.30
C ASP A 77 9.35 -31.20 -7.70
N THR A 78 10.54 -31.54 -7.20
CA THR A 78 10.92 -32.84 -6.64
C THR A 78 11.30 -32.75 -5.17
N ASN A 79 10.97 -31.65 -4.48
CA ASN A 79 11.25 -31.47 -3.05
C ASN A 79 10.49 -32.41 -2.09
N ASN A 80 9.91 -33.50 -2.61
CA ASN A 80 9.59 -34.74 -1.90
C ASN A 80 8.69 -34.61 -0.66
N VAL A 81 7.79 -33.62 -0.66
CA VAL A 81 6.61 -33.57 0.22
C VAL A 81 5.35 -34.06 -0.47
#